data_AF-A0A6M2DEI7-F1
#
_entry.id   AF-A0A6M2DEI7-F1
#
_cell.length_a   1.000
_cell.length_b   1.000
_cell.length_c   1.000
_cell.angle_alpha   90.00
_cell.angle_beta   90.00
_cell.angle_gamma   90.00
#
_symmetry.space_group_name_H-M   'P 1'
#
loop_
_entity.id
_entity.type
_entity.pdbx_description
1 polymer ?
#
loop_
_entity_poly.entity_id
_entity_poly.type
_entity_poly.pdbx_seq_one_letter_code
_entity_poly.pdbx_strand_id
1 'polypeptide(L)'
;MGAQQSNARTLTVENDDPTLVIKVSEELVDRLKGKLRAGEVAHHQQASAPQVIRSDVAHPTVDQSQAPIYYPYPGVSSIQLMKEKEEQIRNNDQYWQNRIKDIERHQKKMSSMLEKEYEAAMNEIKQTFSSEPSKYQLPPCGDMGSKLMSCYQTNANAPLKCSTVFQEYSQCVNVHRMQTLTAKAS
;
A
#
# COMPACT_ATOMS: atom_id res chain seq x y z
N MET A 1 17.75 -38.91 -30.59
CA MET A 1 18.55 -38.08 -29.67
C MET A 1 18.56 -36.65 -30.21
N GLY A 2 17.73 -35.75 -29.68
CA GLY A 2 17.68 -34.35 -30.12
C GLY A 2 17.42 -33.47 -28.91
N ALA A 3 18.44 -32.74 -28.46
CA ALA A 3 18.35 -31.82 -27.33
C ALA A 3 18.12 -30.40 -27.87
N GLN A 4 16.95 -29.82 -27.57
CA GLN A 4 16.65 -28.41 -27.85
C GLN A 4 17.30 -27.54 -26.77
N GLN A 5 18.16 -26.61 -27.17
CA GLN A 5 18.72 -25.57 -26.30
C GLN A 5 17.77 -24.37 -26.28
N SER A 6 17.23 -24.03 -25.10
CA SER A 6 16.40 -22.85 -24.89
C SER A 6 17.26 -21.60 -24.66
N ASN A 7 17.28 -20.70 -25.63
CA ASN A 7 17.92 -19.39 -25.54
C ASN A 7 16.95 -18.39 -24.89
N ALA A 8 17.28 -17.87 -23.70
CA ALA A 8 16.42 -16.96 -22.97
C ALA A 8 16.48 -15.55 -23.59
N ARG A 9 15.45 -15.19 -24.36
CA ARG A 9 15.27 -13.83 -24.88
C ARG A 9 14.71 -12.90 -23.79
N THR A 10 15.37 -11.77 -23.59
CA THR A 10 14.90 -10.70 -22.70
C THR A 10 13.67 -10.03 -23.33
N LEU A 11 12.52 -10.11 -22.64
CA LEU A 11 11.29 -9.43 -23.03
C LEU A 11 11.16 -8.14 -22.24
N THR A 12 11.22 -7.00 -22.93
CA THR A 12 10.86 -5.68 -22.39
C THR A 12 9.35 -5.51 -22.56
N VAL A 13 8.60 -5.51 -21.47
CA VAL A 13 7.15 -5.28 -21.47
C VAL A 13 6.91 -3.81 -21.17
N GLU A 14 6.39 -3.07 -22.15
CA GLU A 14 5.85 -1.72 -21.92
C GLU A 14 4.49 -1.86 -21.22
N ASN A 15 4.31 -1.18 -20.09
CA ASN A 15 3.10 -1.22 -19.30
C ASN A 15 2.21 -0.03 -19.64
N ASP A 16 1.25 -0.21 -20.56
CA ASP A 16 0.37 0.84 -21.09
C ASP A 16 -0.80 1.26 -20.16
N ASP A 17 -0.72 0.97 -18.86
CA ASP A 17 -1.80 1.25 -17.91
C ASP A 17 -1.55 2.56 -17.13
N PRO A 18 -2.47 3.55 -17.16
CA PRO A 18 -2.30 4.84 -16.47
C PRO A 18 -2.31 4.73 -14.94
N THR A 19 -2.64 3.56 -14.39
CA THR A 19 -2.76 3.32 -12.95
C THR A 19 -1.46 2.91 -12.25
N LEU A 20 -0.34 2.76 -12.98
CA LEU A 20 0.99 2.41 -12.46
C LEU A 20 1.08 1.09 -11.68
N VAL A 21 0.03 0.26 -11.68
CA VAL A 21 0.03 -1.08 -11.11
C VAL A 21 0.57 -2.06 -12.16
N ILE A 22 1.64 -2.81 -11.83
CA ILE A 22 2.15 -3.87 -12.69
C ILE A 22 1.18 -5.04 -12.62
N LYS A 23 0.37 -5.23 -13.68
CA LYS A 23 -0.55 -6.37 -13.78
C LYS A 23 0.24 -7.63 -14.14
N VAL A 24 0.55 -8.45 -13.15
CA VAL A 24 1.12 -9.79 -13.36
C VAL A 24 -0.04 -10.78 -13.53
N SER A 25 0.01 -11.65 -14.54
CA SER A 25 -1.01 -12.70 -14.74
C SER A 25 -0.97 -13.75 -13.64
N GLU A 26 -2.13 -14.29 -13.24
CA GLU A 26 -2.26 -15.29 -12.16
C GLU A 26 -1.39 -16.54 -12.41
N GLU A 27 -1.26 -16.97 -13.68
CA GLU A 27 -0.40 -18.11 -14.06
C GLU A 27 1.08 -17.86 -13.70
N LEU A 28 1.55 -16.61 -13.82
CA LEU A 28 2.92 -16.22 -13.52
C LEU A 28 3.17 -16.22 -12.00
N VAL A 29 2.14 -15.82 -11.23
CA VAL A 29 2.15 -15.85 -9.76
C VAL A 29 2.23 -17.30 -9.25
N ASP A 30 1.46 -18.21 -9.84
CA ASP A 30 1.49 -19.63 -9.47
C ASP A 30 2.84 -20.28 -9.78
N ARG A 31 3.45 -19.93 -10.92
CA ARG A 31 4.81 -20.38 -11.27
C ARG A 31 5.87 -19.86 -10.29
N LEU A 32 5.77 -18.60 -9.86
CA LEU A 32 6.69 -18.04 -8.87
C LEU A 32 6.55 -18.73 -7.51
N LYS A 33 5.31 -18.94 -7.05
CA LYS A 33 5.02 -19.66 -5.80
C LYS A 33 5.51 -21.11 -5.85
N GLY A 34 5.36 -21.79 -6.99
CA GLY A 34 5.87 -23.15 -7.21
C GLY A 34 7.40 -23.25 -7.15
N LYS A 35 8.11 -22.26 -7.70
CA LYS A 35 9.59 -22.21 -7.66
C LYS A 35 10.16 -21.95 -6.27
N LEU A 36 9.47 -21.17 -5.44
CA LEU A 36 9.88 -20.93 -4.05
C LEU A 36 9.74 -22.18 -3.16
N ARG A 37 8.80 -23.08 -3.48
CA ARG A 37 8.60 -24.36 -2.76
C ARG A 37 9.53 -25.48 -3.21
N ALA A 38 10.10 -25.40 -4.40
CA ALA A 38 11.04 -26.40 -4.94
C ALA A 38 12.51 -26.14 -4.54
N GLY A 39 12.81 -25.08 -3.78
CA GLY A 39 14.17 -24.64 -3.46
C GLY A 39 14.87 -25.34 -2.29
N GLU A 40 14.22 -26.25 -1.56
CA GLU A 40 14.78 -26.84 -0.32
C GLU A 40 15.27 -28.28 -0.44
N VAL A 41 15.30 -28.87 -1.64
CA VAL A 41 15.90 -30.21 -1.80
C VAL A 41 16.62 -30.37 -3.14
N ALA A 42 17.93 -30.61 -3.03
CA ALA A 42 18.87 -31.15 -4.02
C ALA A 42 19.31 -30.23 -5.19
N HIS A 43 20.58 -29.80 -5.15
CA HIS A 43 21.63 -30.50 -5.91
C HIS A 43 23.04 -30.02 -5.54
N HIS A 44 23.75 -30.84 -4.76
CA HIS A 44 25.20 -31.00 -4.90
C HIS A 44 25.43 -31.73 -6.23
N GLN A 45 26.20 -31.16 -7.16
CA GLN A 45 26.94 -31.99 -8.13
C GLN A 45 28.20 -31.29 -8.65
N GLN A 46 29.31 -31.91 -8.23
CA GLN A 46 30.66 -31.93 -8.76
C GLN A 46 30.91 -31.21 -10.09
N ALA A 47 31.82 -30.24 -10.03
CA ALA A 47 32.54 -29.74 -11.18
C ALA A 47 33.56 -30.81 -11.66
N SER A 48 33.30 -31.43 -12.81
CA SER A 48 34.30 -32.17 -13.58
C SER A 48 34.96 -31.22 -14.59
N ALA A 49 36.29 -31.12 -14.53
CA ALA A 49 37.12 -30.30 -15.41
C ALA A 49 36.92 -30.64 -16.91
N PRO A 50 36.99 -29.67 -17.84
CA PRO A 50 36.95 -29.94 -19.27
C PRO A 50 38.22 -30.67 -19.72
N GLN A 51 38.05 -31.81 -20.38
CA GLN A 51 39.09 -32.55 -21.09
C GLN A 51 39.58 -31.73 -22.28
N VAL A 52 40.91 -31.57 -22.40
CA VAL A 52 41.57 -30.87 -23.50
C VAL A 52 41.56 -31.78 -24.72
N ILE A 53 40.73 -31.47 -25.71
CA ILE A 53 40.84 -32.05 -27.05
C ILE A 53 42.04 -31.37 -27.72
N ARG A 54 43.16 -32.08 -27.86
CA ARG A 54 44.26 -31.66 -28.73
C ARG A 54 43.83 -31.88 -30.18
N SER A 55 43.60 -30.78 -30.89
CA SER A 55 43.61 -30.78 -32.35
C SER A 55 45.01 -30.39 -32.80
N ASP A 56 45.75 -31.33 -33.40
CA ASP A 56 46.98 -31.03 -34.11
C ASP A 56 46.64 -30.17 -35.33
N VAL A 57 46.82 -28.85 -35.20
CA VAL A 57 46.69 -27.91 -36.31
C VAL A 57 48.07 -27.65 -36.88
N ALA A 58 48.32 -28.22 -38.06
CA ALA A 58 49.45 -27.89 -38.90
C ALA A 58 49.60 -26.37 -39.02
N HIS A 59 50.81 -25.86 -38.73
CA HIS A 59 51.12 -24.45 -38.86
C HIS A 59 51.06 -24.04 -40.34
N PRO A 60 50.23 -23.05 -40.73
CA PRO A 60 50.48 -22.35 -41.97
C PRO A 60 51.75 -21.53 -41.79
N THR A 61 52.73 -21.74 -42.66
CA THR A 61 53.92 -20.89 -42.77
C THR A 61 53.46 -19.45 -43.02
N VAL A 62 53.66 -18.58 -42.03
CA VAL A 62 53.40 -17.15 -42.16
C VAL A 62 54.53 -16.56 -43.00
N ASP A 63 54.21 -16.18 -44.24
CA ASP A 63 55.05 -15.33 -45.07
C ASP A 63 55.23 -13.99 -44.34
N GLN A 64 56.46 -13.72 -43.91
CA GLN A 64 56.84 -12.67 -42.97
C GLN A 64 57.19 -11.36 -43.71
N SER A 65 56.37 -10.98 -44.69
CA SER A 65 56.62 -9.82 -45.57
C SER A 65 55.52 -8.74 -45.57
N GLN A 66 54.54 -8.80 -44.67
CA GLN A 66 53.52 -7.75 -44.55
C GLN A 66 53.64 -6.99 -43.22
N ALA A 67 53.98 -5.69 -43.31
CA ALA A 67 53.90 -4.76 -42.20
C ALA A 67 52.44 -4.70 -41.68
N PRO A 68 52.21 -4.59 -40.36
CA PRO A 68 50.86 -4.47 -39.83
C PRO A 68 50.20 -3.21 -40.38
N ILE A 69 49.12 -3.39 -41.16
CA ILE A 69 48.29 -2.29 -41.63
C ILE A 69 47.55 -1.72 -40.40
N TYR A 70 48.04 -0.59 -39.89
CA TYR A 70 47.35 0.20 -38.87
C TYR A 70 46.17 0.91 -39.54
N TYR A 71 44.96 0.39 -39.37
CA TYR A 71 43.75 1.12 -39.74
C TYR A 71 43.44 2.16 -38.66
N PRO A 72 43.43 3.47 -38.97
CA PRO A 72 42.93 4.48 -38.05
C PRO A 72 41.41 4.34 -38.00
N TYR A 73 40.90 3.63 -37.01
CA TYR A 73 39.47 3.67 -36.72
C TYR A 73 39.19 4.98 -35.99
N PRO A 74 38.29 5.86 -36.47
CA PRO A 74 37.81 6.98 -35.68
C PRO A 74 36.91 6.41 -34.58
N GLY A 75 37.53 5.90 -33.52
CA GLY A 75 36.81 5.58 -32.28
C GLY A 75 36.37 6.89 -31.65
N VAL A 76 35.08 6.98 -31.28
CA VAL A 76 34.59 8.08 -30.45
C VAL A 76 35.54 8.29 -29.27
N SER A 77 35.99 9.52 -29.08
CA SER A 77 36.92 9.83 -28.00
C SER A 77 36.24 9.51 -26.67
N SER A 78 36.97 8.93 -25.71
CA SER A 78 36.44 8.62 -24.37
C SER A 78 35.77 9.83 -23.72
N ILE A 79 36.25 11.04 -23.99
CA ILE A 79 35.66 12.30 -23.52
C ILE A 79 34.26 12.55 -24.12
N GLN A 80 34.05 12.27 -25.40
CA GLN A 80 32.75 12.45 -26.07
C GLN A 80 31.73 11.47 -25.49
N LEU A 81 32.12 10.22 -25.31
CA LEU A 81 31.28 9.19 -24.71
C LEU A 81 30.86 9.55 -23.27
N MET A 82 31.80 10.07 -22.46
CA MET A 82 31.48 10.50 -21.09
C MET A 82 30.50 11.68 -21.08
N LYS A 83 30.66 12.65 -21.99
CA LYS A 83 29.77 13.80 -22.09
C LYS A 83 28.34 13.39 -22.48
N GLU A 84 28.20 12.53 -23.49
CA GLU A 84 26.89 12.00 -23.90
C GLU A 84 26.22 11.21 -22.77
N LYS A 85 27.00 10.39 -22.05
CA LYS A 85 26.51 9.64 -20.90
C LYS A 85 26.04 10.54 -19.77
N GLU A 86 26.80 11.59 -19.46
CA GLU A 86 26.42 12.55 -18.41
C GLU A 86 25.12 13.27 -18.76
N GLU A 87 24.95 13.67 -20.03
CA GLU A 87 23.71 14.29 -20.51
C GLU A 87 22.51 13.34 -20.39
N GLN A 88 22.69 12.06 -20.75
CA GLN A 88 21.64 11.04 -20.58
C GLN A 88 21.25 10.86 -19.10
N ILE A 89 22.23 10.79 -18.20
CA ILE A 89 21.98 10.69 -16.75
C ILE A 89 21.22 11.93 -16.27
N ARG A 90 21.63 13.13 -16.70
CA ARG A 90 20.99 14.39 -16.31
C ARG A 90 19.53 14.46 -16.79
N ASN A 91 19.27 14.04 -18.02
CA ASN A 91 17.91 14.01 -18.57
C ASN A 91 17.03 13.01 -17.81
N ASN A 92 17.58 11.85 -17.43
CA ASN A 92 16.87 10.86 -16.62
C ASN A 92 16.56 11.40 -15.22
N ASP A 93 17.52 12.05 -14.57
CA ASP A 93 17.35 12.64 -13.25
C ASP A 93 16.27 13.75 -13.28
N GLN A 94 16.31 14.64 -14.28
CA GLN A 94 15.26 15.65 -14.47
C GLN A 94 13.89 15.03 -14.72
N TYR A 95 13.81 13.98 -15.54
CA TYR A 95 12.57 13.25 -15.79
C TYR A 95 11.97 12.70 -14.49
N TRP A 96 12.77 12.00 -13.68
CA TRP A 96 12.29 11.42 -12.43
C TRP A 96 11.95 12.47 -11.38
N GLN A 97 12.73 13.54 -11.28
CA GLN A 97 12.40 14.65 -10.38
C GLN A 97 11.06 15.29 -10.73
N ASN A 98 10.80 15.53 -12.02
CA ASN A 98 9.52 16.08 -12.46
C ASN A 98 8.37 15.11 -12.18
N ARG A 99 8.60 13.81 -12.43
CA ARG A 99 7.62 12.77 -12.16
C ARG A 99 7.27 12.65 -10.67
N ILE A 100 8.26 12.72 -9.79
CA ILE A 100 8.03 12.70 -8.33
C ILE A 100 7.22 13.93 -7.93
N LYS A 101 7.58 15.13 -8.42
CA LYS A 101 6.81 16.36 -8.16
C LYS A 101 5.36 16.25 -8.64
N ASP A 102 5.12 15.62 -9.79
CA ASP A 102 3.76 15.38 -10.29
C ASP A 102 2.96 14.46 -9.36
N ILE A 103 3.58 13.38 -8.90
CA ILE A 103 2.97 12.45 -7.94
C ILE A 103 2.64 13.17 -6.63
N GLU A 104 3.58 13.94 -6.08
CA GLU A 104 3.38 14.72 -4.86
C GLU A 104 2.25 15.74 -5.00
N ARG A 105 2.20 16.45 -6.14
CA ARG A 105 1.10 17.39 -6.44
C ARG A 105 -0.25 16.68 -6.50
N HIS A 106 -0.30 15.53 -7.16
CA HIS A 106 -1.52 14.74 -7.27
C HIS A 106 -1.97 14.22 -5.90
N GLN A 107 -1.06 13.65 -5.12
CA GLN A 107 -1.34 13.15 -3.77
C GLN A 107 -1.83 14.28 -2.86
N LYS A 108 -1.18 15.46 -2.91
CA LYS A 108 -1.62 16.63 -2.14
C LYS A 108 -3.02 17.07 -2.53
N LYS A 109 -3.34 17.08 -3.83
CA LYS A 109 -4.68 17.41 -4.32
C LYS A 109 -5.72 16.42 -3.84
N MET A 110 -5.45 15.12 -3.97
CA MET A 110 -6.35 14.06 -3.49
C MET A 110 -6.58 14.13 -1.98
N SER A 111 -5.50 14.27 -1.20
CA SER A 111 -5.59 14.38 0.25
C SER A 111 -6.44 15.59 0.67
N SER A 112 -6.23 16.74 0.04
CA SER A 112 -7.02 17.94 0.32
C SER A 112 -8.51 17.78 -0.03
N MET A 113 -8.82 17.07 -1.12
CA MET A 113 -10.20 16.79 -1.50
C MET A 113 -10.85 15.83 -0.49
N LEU A 114 -10.15 14.76 -0.12
CA LEU A 114 -10.62 13.79 0.87
C LEU A 114 -10.89 14.44 2.23
N GLU A 115 -10.00 15.31 2.69
CA GLU A 115 -10.15 16.03 3.96
C GLU A 115 -11.40 16.92 3.95
N LYS A 116 -11.65 17.64 2.84
CA LYS A 116 -12.86 18.46 2.68
C LYS A 116 -14.15 17.63 2.70
N GLU A 117 -14.19 16.51 1.98
CA GLU A 117 -15.36 15.64 1.97
C GLU A 117 -15.59 14.99 3.34
N TYR A 118 -14.51 14.65 4.05
CA TYR A 118 -14.59 14.14 5.42
C TYR A 118 -15.16 15.19 6.38
N GLU A 119 -14.65 16.42 6.34
CA GLU A 119 -15.19 17.53 7.14
C GLU A 119 -16.66 17.82 6.81
N ALA A 120 -17.03 17.80 5.53
CA ALA A 120 -18.41 17.97 5.09
C ALA A 120 -19.32 16.87 5.66
N ALA A 121 -18.93 15.60 5.52
CA ALA A 121 -19.68 14.46 6.07
C ALA A 121 -19.79 14.53 7.60
N MET A 122 -18.72 14.92 8.30
CA MET A 122 -18.76 15.12 9.75
C MET A 122 -19.70 16.24 10.16
N ASN A 123 -19.77 17.32 9.39
CA ASN A 123 -20.69 18.42 9.64
C ASN A 123 -22.14 18.00 9.38
N GLU A 124 -22.41 17.21 8.34
CA GLU A 124 -23.74 16.65 8.07
C GLU A 124 -24.19 15.74 9.21
N ILE A 125 -23.32 14.84 9.68
CA ILE A 125 -23.56 14.01 10.86
C ILE A 125 -23.87 14.92 12.05
N LYS A 126 -23.00 15.89 12.36
CA LYS A 126 -23.25 16.82 13.48
C LYS A 126 -24.59 17.54 13.35
N GLN A 127 -24.97 18.05 12.18
CA GLN A 127 -26.26 18.71 12.00
C GLN A 127 -27.44 17.76 12.22
N THR A 128 -27.36 16.55 11.63
CA THR A 128 -28.38 15.52 11.78
C THR A 128 -28.55 15.09 13.25
N PHE A 129 -27.44 14.87 13.97
CA PHE A 129 -27.47 14.43 15.37
C PHE A 129 -27.58 15.59 16.38
N SER A 130 -27.34 16.84 16.00
CA SER A 130 -27.66 18.02 16.84
C SER A 130 -29.17 18.24 16.92
N SER A 131 -29.88 17.83 15.87
CA SER A 131 -31.35 17.75 15.81
C SER A 131 -31.85 16.34 16.15
N GLU A 132 -31.13 15.60 17.01
CA GLU A 132 -31.52 14.23 17.34
C GLU A 132 -32.98 14.20 17.80
N PRO A 133 -33.84 13.39 17.16
CA PRO A 133 -35.16 13.15 17.72
C PRO A 133 -34.94 12.56 19.11
N SER A 134 -35.71 13.04 20.09
CA SER A 134 -35.68 12.66 21.53
C SER A 134 -35.56 11.17 21.88
N LYS A 135 -35.63 10.26 20.89
CA LYS A 135 -35.45 8.82 20.99
C LYS A 135 -34.00 8.37 21.21
N TYR A 136 -33.00 9.15 20.80
CA TYR A 136 -31.58 8.77 20.93
C TYR A 136 -30.81 9.56 21.99
N GLN A 137 -31.40 10.67 22.46
CA GLN A 137 -30.89 11.38 23.61
C GLN A 137 -30.98 10.47 24.84
N LEU A 138 -29.89 10.38 25.62
CA LEU A 138 -29.91 9.60 26.85
C LEU A 138 -31.13 10.00 27.68
N PRO A 139 -31.92 9.04 28.18
CA PRO A 139 -33.13 9.36 28.92
C PRO A 139 -32.76 10.27 30.09
N PRO A 140 -33.55 11.33 30.34
CA PRO A 140 -33.31 12.19 31.47
C PRO A 140 -33.24 11.34 32.75
N CYS A 141 -32.28 11.66 33.62
CA CYS A 141 -32.03 10.96 34.89
C CYS A 141 -31.38 9.56 34.78
N GLY A 142 -30.67 9.25 33.68
CA GLY A 142 -29.99 7.95 33.49
C GLY A 142 -29.02 7.55 34.62
N ASP A 143 -28.27 8.50 35.17
CA ASP A 143 -27.31 8.24 36.26
C ASP A 143 -28.01 7.80 37.55
N MET A 144 -29.09 8.49 37.91
CA MET A 144 -29.92 8.14 39.07
C MET A 144 -30.66 6.82 38.86
N GLY A 145 -31.10 6.54 37.62
CA GLY A 145 -31.68 5.25 37.25
C GLY A 145 -30.69 4.10 37.44
N SER A 146 -29.43 4.30 37.08
CA SER A 146 -28.35 3.31 37.26
C SER A 146 -28.06 3.07 38.75
N LYS A 147 -28.02 4.15 39.56
CA LYS A 147 -27.86 4.09 41.02
C LYS A 147 -29.03 3.34 41.68
N LEU A 148 -30.25 3.57 41.22
CA LEU A 148 -31.45 2.88 41.69
C LEU A 148 -31.40 1.38 41.37
N MET A 149 -31.04 1.03 40.13
CA MET A 149 -30.89 -0.37 39.71
C MET A 149 -29.81 -1.09 40.54
N SER A 150 -28.66 -0.44 40.77
CA SER A 150 -27.60 -0.98 41.63
C SER A 150 -28.09 -1.20 43.07
N CYS A 151 -28.89 -0.28 43.62
CA CYS A 151 -29.45 -0.43 44.96
C CYS A 151 -30.40 -1.64 45.05
N TYR A 152 -31.28 -1.82 44.07
CA TYR A 152 -32.19 -2.98 44.02
C TYR A 152 -31.45 -4.30 43.84
N GLN A 153 -30.41 -4.34 43.02
CA GLN A 153 -29.56 -5.53 42.87
C GLN A 153 -28.89 -5.91 44.19
N THR A 154 -28.44 -4.91 44.96
CA THR A 154 -27.80 -5.13 46.27
C THR A 154 -28.81 -5.51 47.36
N ASN A 155 -30.06 -5.04 47.26
CA ASN A 155 -31.11 -5.23 48.27
C ASN A 155 -32.34 -5.96 47.71
N ALA A 156 -32.14 -7.07 46.99
CA ALA A 156 -33.21 -7.78 46.28
C ALA A 156 -34.41 -8.18 47.18
N ASN A 157 -34.14 -8.59 48.43
CA ASN A 157 -35.16 -9.00 49.40
C ASN A 157 -35.68 -7.84 50.28
N ALA A 158 -35.13 -6.64 50.13
CA ALA A 158 -35.46 -5.49 50.97
C ALA A 158 -35.46 -4.17 50.14
N PRO A 159 -36.32 -4.06 49.11
CA PRO A 159 -36.32 -2.92 48.19
C PRO A 159 -36.62 -1.58 48.86
N LEU A 160 -37.28 -1.58 50.02
CA LEU A 160 -37.59 -0.37 50.80
C LEU A 160 -36.33 0.38 51.28
N LYS A 161 -35.18 -0.31 51.39
CA LYS A 161 -33.88 0.35 51.68
C LYS A 161 -33.45 1.32 50.59
N CYS A 162 -33.97 1.17 49.37
CA CYS A 162 -33.69 2.03 48.23
C CYS A 162 -34.71 3.18 48.08
N SER A 163 -35.59 3.38 49.05
CA SER A 163 -36.64 4.42 49.00
C SER A 163 -36.10 5.84 48.80
N THR A 164 -34.97 6.16 49.43
CA THR A 164 -34.32 7.47 49.27
C THR A 164 -33.79 7.68 47.85
N VAL A 165 -33.09 6.69 47.29
CA VAL A 165 -32.58 6.69 45.91
C VAL A 165 -33.73 6.74 44.90
N PHE A 166 -34.83 6.05 45.19
CA PHE A 166 -36.04 6.07 44.36
C PHE A 166 -36.70 7.46 44.35
N GLN A 167 -36.77 8.15 45.50
CA GLN A 167 -37.32 9.50 45.57
C GLN A 167 -36.51 10.49 44.75
N GLU A 168 -35.18 10.43 44.82
CA GLU A 168 -34.28 11.26 43.99
C GLU A 168 -34.54 11.03 42.50
N TYR A 169 -34.60 9.76 42.07
CA TYR A 169 -34.90 9.40 40.69
C TYR A 169 -36.30 9.90 40.25
N SER A 170 -37.32 9.68 41.09
CA SER A 170 -38.70 10.07 40.79
C SER A 170 -38.86 11.59 40.66
N GLN A 171 -38.22 12.36 41.53
CA GLN A 171 -38.21 13.82 41.45
C GLN A 171 -37.61 14.30 40.13
N CYS A 172 -36.45 13.75 39.75
CA CYS A 172 -35.79 14.10 38.50
C CYS A 172 -36.69 13.81 37.27
N VAL A 173 -37.30 12.61 37.21
CA VAL A 173 -38.21 12.24 36.11
C VAL A 173 -39.43 13.17 36.06
N ASN A 174 -40.00 13.51 37.21
CA ASN A 174 -41.15 14.40 37.29
C ASN A 174 -40.82 15.82 36.82
N VAL A 175 -39.66 16.37 37.18
CA VAL A 175 -39.21 17.69 36.72
C VAL A 175 -39.08 17.70 35.19
N HIS A 176 -38.41 16.71 34.61
CA HIS A 176 -38.28 16.62 33.14
C HIS A 176 -39.62 16.40 32.44
N ARG A 177 -40.53 15.62 33.04
CA ARG A 177 -41.90 15.45 32.52
C ARG A 177 -42.66 16.78 32.52
N MET A 178 -42.54 17.58 33.57
CA MET A 178 -43.18 18.90 33.62
C MET A 178 -42.59 19.84 32.57
N GLN A 179 -41.26 19.92 32.47
CA GLN A 179 -40.57 20.78 31.49
C GLN A 179 -40.95 20.43 30.05
N THR A 180 -41.04 19.14 29.72
CA THR A 180 -41.44 18.69 28.37
C THR A 180 -42.91 18.98 28.07
N LEU A 181 -43.80 18.90 29.06
CA LEU A 181 -45.20 19.27 28.90
C LEU A 181 -45.37 20.79 28.74
N THR A 182 -44.64 21.60 29.51
CA THR A 182 -44.69 23.07 29.39
C THR A 182 -44.11 23.57 28.08
N ALA A 183 -42.99 22.99 27.61
CA ALA A 183 -42.36 23.34 26.34
C ALA A 183 -43.22 23.00 25.11
N LYS A 184 -44.14 22.03 25.21
CA LYS A 184 -45.10 21.68 24.15
C LYS A 184 -46.37 22.52 24.16
N ALA A 185 -46.65 23.22 25.26
CA ALA A 185 -47.85 24.03 25.45
C ALA A 185 -47.63 25.52 25.13
N SER A 186 -46.38 25.96 24.99
CA SER A 186 -45.99 27.29 24.49
C SER A 186 -45.71 27.24 23.00
#